data_AF-A0A945EY60-F1
#
_entry.id   AF-A0A945EY60-F1
#
_cell.length_a   1.000
_cell.length_b   1.000
_cell.length_c   1.000
_cell.angle_alpha   90.00
_cell.angle_beta   90.00
_cell.angle_gamma   90.00
#
_symmetry.space_group_name_H-M   'P 1'
#
loop_
_entity.id
_entity.type
_entity.pdbx_description
1 polymer ?
#
loop_
_entity_poly.entity_id
_entity_poly.type
_entity_poly.pdbx_seq_one_letter_code
_entity_poly.pdbx_strand_id
1 'polypeptide(L)'
;AINELKFVKEIHVVATNNEVKELLFLLEKDYHKSITITTVNRSKKELQLFNFKYKEKAVSTYSKPLTYLYEPNSAILKSGGFHQISNQLNIFKIQEHSHLYTSNQLIEFPGRVFKIEQTLLYQKKKIKNLLKNNKANITIRNFPKTVDQIRKETKIKEGGDSYLFFTKLATEELVVIVCKKQQR
;
A
#
# COMPACT_ATOMS: atom_id res chain seq x y z
N ALA A 1 19.92 -5.11 13.01
CA ALA A 1 20.42 -4.88 11.63
C ALA A 1 21.01 -3.48 11.41
N ILE A 2 20.24 -2.42 11.10
CA ILE A 2 20.84 -1.12 10.71
C ILE A 2 21.72 -0.49 11.80
N ASN A 3 21.34 -0.63 13.07
CA ASN A 3 22.10 -0.11 14.21
C ASN A 3 23.36 -0.95 14.53
N GLU A 4 23.54 -2.12 13.90
CA GLU A 4 24.70 -3.00 14.09
C GLU A 4 25.80 -2.75 13.04
N LEU A 5 25.52 -1.97 11.99
CA LEU A 5 26.45 -1.68 10.89
C LEU A 5 26.95 -0.24 10.98
N LYS A 6 28.27 -0.04 10.82
CA LYS A 6 28.89 1.29 10.74
C LYS A 6 29.02 1.73 9.28
N PHE A 7 28.97 3.04 9.05
CA PHE A 7 29.19 3.67 7.73
C PHE A 7 28.26 3.19 6.61
N VAL A 8 27.02 2.84 6.96
CA VAL A 8 25.99 2.50 5.98
C VAL A 8 25.71 3.75 5.13
N LYS A 9 25.88 3.62 3.82
CA LYS A 9 25.57 4.65 2.83
C LYS A 9 24.18 4.47 2.26
N GLU A 10 23.86 3.23 1.88
CA GLU A 10 22.58 2.89 1.25
C GLU A 10 22.02 1.58 1.77
N ILE A 11 20.70 1.48 1.77
CA ILE A 11 19.96 0.24 2.04
C ILE A 11 19.02 0.02 0.86
N HIS A 12 19.16 -1.13 0.21
CA HIS A 12 18.35 -1.50 -0.93
C HIS A 12 17.36 -2.58 -0.51
N VAL A 13 16.06 -2.29 -0.66
CA VAL A 13 14.98 -3.25 -0.47
C VAL A 13 14.53 -3.72 -1.84
N VAL A 14 14.91 -4.95 -2.19
CA VAL A 14 14.71 -5.49 -3.54
C VAL A 14 13.54 -6.47 -3.52
N ALA A 15 12.56 -6.22 -4.39
CA ALA A 15 11.41 -7.07 -4.62
C ALA A 15 11.30 -7.48 -6.08
N THR A 16 10.77 -8.68 -6.29
CA THR A 16 10.38 -9.18 -7.62
C THR A 16 8.95 -9.65 -7.56
N ASN A 17 8.12 -9.22 -8.52
CA ASN A 17 6.69 -9.52 -8.59
C ASN A 17 5.97 -9.24 -7.26
N ASN A 18 6.29 -8.11 -6.61
CA ASN A 18 5.70 -7.68 -5.35
C ASN A 18 5.99 -8.60 -4.14
N GLU A 19 7.12 -9.29 -4.17
CA GLU A 19 7.65 -10.07 -3.05
C GLU A 19 9.09 -9.64 -2.77
N VAL A 20 9.38 -9.23 -1.53
CA VAL A 20 10.75 -8.84 -1.13
C VAL A 20 11.65 -10.07 -1.11
N LYS A 21 12.79 -9.99 -1.80
CA LYS A 21 13.75 -11.08 -1.95
C LYS A 21 14.99 -10.87 -1.10
N GLU A 22 15.47 -9.64 -1.02
CA GLU A 22 16.73 -9.33 -0.34
C GLU A 22 16.75 -7.92 0.23
N LEU A 23 17.63 -7.74 1.22
CA LEU A 23 18.02 -6.46 1.78
C LEU A 23 19.54 -6.34 1.59
N LEU A 24 19.97 -5.35 0.82
CA LEU A 24 21.39 -5.10 0.57
C LEU A 24 21.82 -3.84 1.30
N PHE A 25 23.04 -3.86 1.85
CA PHE A 25 23.63 -2.74 2.56
C PHE A 25 24.91 -2.33 1.85
N LEU A 26 24.96 -1.09 1.36
CA LEU A 26 26.19 -0.51 0.84
C LEU A 26 26.90 0.24 1.96
N LEU A 27 28.09 -0.22 2.32
CA LEU A 27 28.96 0.45 3.29
C LEU A 27 30.07 1.16 2.52
N GLU A 28 30.34 2.40 2.90
CA GLU A 28 31.45 3.18 2.35
C GLU A 28 32.32 3.62 3.52
N LYS A 29 33.61 3.31 3.44
CA LYS A 29 34.56 3.65 4.51
C LYS A 29 34.47 5.16 4.82
N ASP A 30 34.40 5.49 6.10
CA ASP A 30 34.32 6.87 6.59
C ASP A 30 33.08 7.67 6.11
N TYR A 31 31.99 6.97 5.74
CA TYR A 31 30.72 7.62 5.41
C TYR A 31 29.92 8.00 6.66
N HIS A 32 29.68 9.32 6.82
CA HIS A 32 28.99 9.90 7.97
C HIS A 32 27.72 10.70 7.62
N LYS A 33 27.28 10.67 6.35
CA LYS A 33 26.09 11.41 5.89
C LYS A 33 24.82 10.58 6.10
N SER A 34 23.67 11.13 5.69
CA SER A 34 22.38 10.44 5.79
C SER A 34 22.32 9.18 4.92
N ILE A 35 21.73 8.12 5.47
CA ILE A 35 21.54 6.85 4.76
C ILE A 35 20.42 7.02 3.73
N THR A 36 20.66 6.61 2.48
CA THR A 36 19.60 6.52 1.47
C THR A 36 18.93 5.15 1.57
N ILE A 37 17.60 5.12 1.63
CA ILE A 37 16.84 3.89 1.43
C ILE A 37 16.31 3.89 0.01
N THR A 38 16.66 2.85 -0.73
CA THR A 38 16.21 2.59 -2.08
C THR A 38 15.33 1.38 -2.10
N THR A 39 14.16 1.51 -2.71
CA THR A 39 13.25 0.39 -2.93
C THR A 39 13.13 0.15 -4.41
N VAL A 40 13.20 -1.13 -4.79
CA VAL A 40 13.03 -1.56 -6.16
C VAL A 40 12.06 -2.73 -6.18
N ASN A 41 11.03 -2.64 -7.01
CA ASN A 41 10.14 -3.75 -7.29
C ASN A 41 10.10 -3.98 -8.80
N ARG A 42 10.69 -5.10 -9.25
CA ARG A 42 10.69 -5.49 -10.66
C ARG A 42 9.57 -6.48 -10.95
N SER A 43 8.78 -6.20 -11.96
CA SER A 43 7.87 -7.18 -12.56
C SER A 43 8.26 -7.45 -14.01
N LYS A 44 7.57 -8.38 -14.67
CA LYS A 44 7.74 -8.61 -16.12
C LYS A 44 7.45 -7.37 -16.98
N LYS A 45 6.62 -6.44 -16.47
CA LYS A 45 6.13 -5.30 -17.25
C LYS A 45 6.80 -3.97 -16.90
N GLU A 46 7.33 -3.85 -15.69
CA GLU A 46 7.80 -2.56 -15.17
C GLU A 46 8.82 -2.70 -14.05
N LEU A 47 9.64 -1.66 -13.90
CA LEU A 47 10.52 -1.44 -12.78
C LEU A 47 9.96 -0.28 -11.96
N GLN A 48 9.57 -0.55 -10.70
CA GLN A 48 9.09 0.48 -9.79
C GLN A 48 10.21 0.86 -8.82
N LEU A 49 10.52 2.15 -8.73
CA LEU A 49 11.57 2.68 -7.86
C LEU A 49 10.97 3.69 -6.89
N PHE A 50 11.48 3.71 -5.66
CA PHE A 50 11.16 4.75 -4.69
C PHE A 50 12.31 4.91 -3.69
N ASN A 51 12.75 6.15 -3.48
CA ASN A 51 13.92 6.49 -2.68
C ASN A 51 13.58 7.54 -1.62
N PHE A 52 14.17 7.43 -0.45
CA PHE A 52 14.03 8.43 0.61
C PHE A 52 15.22 8.36 1.58
N LYS A 53 15.38 9.38 2.42
CA LYS A 53 16.44 9.38 3.44
C LYS A 53 15.95 8.72 4.73
N TYR A 54 16.78 7.84 5.29
CA TYR A 54 16.50 7.22 6.57
C TYR A 54 16.39 8.28 7.67
N LYS A 55 15.36 8.17 8.52
CA LYS A 55 15.03 9.13 9.61
C LYS A 55 14.74 10.56 9.13
N GLU A 56 14.54 10.79 7.83
CA GLU A 56 13.99 12.04 7.35
C GLU A 56 12.58 12.24 7.87
N LYS A 57 12.32 13.40 8.45
CA LYS A 57 11.00 13.75 8.98
C LYS A 57 10.06 13.96 7.81
N ALA A 58 9.06 13.10 7.71
CA ALA A 58 7.92 13.25 6.81
C ALA A 58 6.65 12.99 7.60
N VAL A 59 5.60 13.76 7.30
CA VAL A 59 4.28 13.61 7.93
C VAL A 59 3.26 13.40 6.83
N SER A 60 2.41 12.40 6.99
CA SER A 60 1.29 12.18 6.08
C SER A 60 0.15 13.11 6.43
N THR A 61 -0.53 13.60 5.39
CA THR A 61 -1.88 14.15 5.52
C THR A 61 -2.90 13.03 5.32
N TYR A 62 -4.08 13.19 5.90
CA TYR A 62 -5.11 12.14 5.89
C TYR A 62 -6.38 12.61 5.22
N SER A 63 -7.08 11.69 4.57
CA SER A 63 -8.38 11.94 3.97
C SER A 63 -9.23 10.68 3.96
N LYS A 64 -10.55 10.85 3.86
CA LYS A 64 -11.43 9.75 3.46
C LYS A 64 -11.06 9.31 2.03
N PRO A 65 -11.45 8.10 1.59
CA PRO A 65 -11.21 7.65 0.22
C PRO A 65 -11.72 8.67 -0.80
N LEU A 66 -10.87 9.05 -1.75
CA LEU A 66 -11.15 9.99 -2.83
C LEU A 66 -11.46 9.21 -4.13
N THR A 67 -11.00 9.70 -5.29
CA THR A 67 -11.29 9.07 -6.59
C THR A 67 -10.42 7.84 -6.86
N TYR A 68 -9.15 7.90 -6.46
CA TYR A 68 -8.20 6.80 -6.69
C TYR A 68 -7.66 6.26 -5.37
N LEU A 69 -7.46 4.95 -5.30
CA LEU A 69 -6.85 4.25 -4.19
C LEU A 69 -5.50 3.68 -4.64
N TYR A 70 -4.50 3.78 -3.77
CA TYR A 70 -3.16 3.27 -4.02
C TYR A 70 -2.74 2.34 -2.88
N GLU A 71 -2.14 1.22 -3.27
CA GLU A 71 -1.48 0.32 -2.34
C GLU A 71 -0.01 0.15 -2.74
N PRO A 72 0.94 0.55 -1.89
CA PRO A 72 2.38 0.48 -2.17
C PRO A 72 2.82 -0.96 -2.39
N ASN A 73 3.89 -1.12 -3.17
CA ASN A 73 4.52 -2.42 -3.33
C ASN A 73 5.18 -2.92 -2.03
N SER A 74 5.52 -4.21 -2.00
CA SER A 74 6.10 -4.88 -0.85
C SER A 74 7.44 -4.29 -0.40
N ALA A 75 8.25 -3.76 -1.33
CA ALA A 75 9.54 -3.17 -1.01
C ALA A 75 9.38 -1.88 -0.19
N ILE A 76 8.41 -1.03 -0.57
CA ILE A 76 8.08 0.19 0.18
C ILE A 76 7.45 -0.16 1.54
N LEU A 77 6.59 -1.19 1.59
CA LEU A 77 6.02 -1.64 2.85
C LEU A 77 7.10 -2.14 3.82
N LYS A 78 8.10 -2.87 3.30
CA LYS A 78 9.21 -3.39 4.10
C LYS A 78 10.21 -2.31 4.50
N SER A 79 10.38 -1.27 3.68
CA SER A 79 11.31 -0.16 3.95
C SER A 79 10.81 0.81 5.02
N GLY A 80 9.49 0.83 5.29
CA GLY A 80 8.88 1.76 6.22
C GLY A 80 8.73 3.19 5.67
N GLY A 81 8.82 3.37 4.35
CA GLY A 81 8.68 4.68 3.67
C GLY A 81 7.25 5.24 3.65
N PHE A 82 6.46 5.01 4.71
CA PHE A 82 5.02 5.22 4.73
C PHE A 82 4.62 6.69 4.64
N HIS A 83 5.37 7.58 5.28
CA HIS A 83 5.10 9.01 5.24
C HIS A 83 5.75 9.67 4.03
N GLN A 84 6.93 9.19 3.65
CA GLN A 84 7.70 9.70 2.53
C GLN A 84 6.95 9.52 1.23
N ILE A 85 6.32 8.37 0.98
CA ILE A 85 5.55 8.15 -0.25
C ILE A 85 4.34 9.09 -0.36
N SER A 86 3.66 9.35 0.76
CA SER A 86 2.54 10.29 0.80
C SER A 86 2.99 11.72 0.52
N ASN A 87 4.10 12.14 1.14
CA ASN A 87 4.61 13.49 0.99
C ASN A 87 5.22 13.74 -0.40
N GLN A 88 6.09 12.86 -0.89
CA GLN A 88 6.76 13.00 -2.19
C GLN A 88 5.78 12.97 -3.37
N LEU A 89 4.72 12.16 -3.28
CA LEU A 89 3.71 12.06 -4.33
C LEU A 89 2.53 13.03 -4.13
N ASN A 90 2.54 13.83 -3.05
CA ASN A 90 1.46 14.74 -2.67
C ASN A 90 0.07 14.05 -2.65
N ILE A 91 -0.01 12.92 -1.96
CA ILE A 91 -1.24 12.13 -1.79
C ILE A 91 -1.59 11.93 -0.32
N PHE A 92 -2.87 11.72 -0.05
CA PHE A 92 -3.37 11.52 1.31
C PHE A 92 -3.26 10.05 1.72
N LYS A 93 -3.05 9.80 3.00
CA LYS A 93 -3.14 8.46 3.61
C LYS A 93 -4.55 8.25 4.18
N ILE A 94 -5.12 7.06 4.05
CA ILE A 94 -6.48 6.79 4.55
C ILE A 94 -6.51 6.78 6.09
N GLN A 95 -5.54 6.08 6.68
CA GLN A 95 -5.38 5.91 8.12
C GLN A 95 -3.93 5.48 8.40
N GLU A 96 -3.43 5.76 9.60
CA GLU A 96 -2.01 5.59 9.93
C GLU A 96 -1.44 4.18 9.74
N HIS A 97 -2.16 3.14 10.12
CA HIS A 97 -1.73 1.74 10.03
C HIS A 97 -2.31 1.00 8.83
N SER A 98 -3.16 1.65 8.03
CA SER A 98 -3.73 1.03 6.83
C SER A 98 -2.74 0.97 5.67
N HIS A 99 -1.77 1.88 5.61
CA HIS A 99 -0.82 1.99 4.49
C HIS A 99 -1.50 1.99 3.11
N LEU A 100 -2.69 2.60 3.05
CA LEU A 100 -3.44 2.88 1.83
C LEU A 100 -3.45 4.39 1.60
N TYR A 101 -3.34 4.80 0.34
CA TYR A 101 -3.26 6.19 -0.05
C TYR A 101 -4.34 6.54 -1.07
N THR A 102 -4.65 7.83 -1.22
CA THR A 102 -5.72 8.29 -2.07
C THR A 102 -5.51 9.71 -2.60
N SER A 103 -6.06 9.99 -3.78
CA SER A 103 -6.05 11.30 -4.43
C SER A 103 -7.26 11.45 -5.36
N ASN A 104 -7.56 12.68 -5.76
CA ASN A 104 -8.55 12.95 -6.80
C ASN A 104 -8.00 12.74 -8.21
N GLN A 105 -6.73 13.07 -8.42
CA GLN A 105 -6.05 12.90 -9.71
C GLN A 105 -5.33 11.56 -9.77
N LEU A 106 -5.40 10.89 -10.92
CA LEU A 106 -4.61 9.69 -11.17
C LEU A 106 -3.13 10.07 -11.24
N ILE A 107 -2.29 9.34 -10.52
CA ILE A 107 -0.83 9.53 -10.56
C ILE A 107 -0.11 8.22 -10.87
N GLU A 108 1.12 8.33 -11.35
CA GLU A 108 2.04 7.21 -11.35
C GLU A 108 2.43 6.88 -9.91
N PHE A 109 2.27 5.61 -9.53
CA PHE A 109 2.43 5.18 -8.15
C PHE A 109 3.16 3.83 -8.07
N PRO A 110 4.22 3.70 -7.24
CA PRO A 110 5.03 2.49 -7.12
C PRO A 110 4.30 1.40 -6.32
N GLY A 111 3.31 0.78 -6.97
CA GLY A 111 2.45 -0.23 -6.39
C GLY A 111 1.25 -0.50 -7.27
N ARG A 112 0.10 -0.78 -6.65
CA ARG A 112 -1.17 -1.02 -7.34
C ARG A 112 -2.04 0.24 -7.27
N VAL A 113 -2.68 0.58 -8.40
CA VAL A 113 -3.57 1.72 -8.53
C VAL A 113 -4.98 1.23 -8.84
N PHE A 114 -5.98 1.82 -8.19
CA PHE A 114 -7.37 1.46 -8.36
C PHE A 114 -8.24 2.71 -8.48
N LYS A 115 -9.29 2.64 -9.30
CA LYS A 115 -10.37 3.63 -9.33
C LYS A 115 -11.44 3.19 -8.33
N ILE A 116 -11.77 4.06 -7.39
CA ILE A 116 -12.81 3.79 -6.39
C ILE A 116 -14.16 3.96 -7.07
N GLU A 117 -15.00 2.94 -6.96
CA GLU A 117 -16.40 2.96 -7.42
C GLU A 117 -17.33 3.34 -6.26
N GLN A 118 -17.06 2.84 -5.06
CA GLN A 118 -17.89 3.07 -3.89
C GLN A 118 -17.12 2.86 -2.59
N THR A 119 -17.45 3.62 -1.54
CA THR A 119 -17.00 3.37 -0.17
C THR A 119 -18.22 3.16 0.71
N LEU A 120 -18.20 2.12 1.54
CA LEU A 120 -19.32 1.72 2.39
C LEU A 120 -18.85 1.40 3.80
N LEU A 121 -19.67 1.70 4.79
CA LEU A 121 -19.50 1.12 6.12
C LEU A 121 -19.63 -0.41 6.04
N TYR A 122 -18.76 -1.10 6.76
CA TYR A 122 -18.76 -2.55 6.80
C TYR A 122 -20.02 -3.06 7.48
N GLN A 123 -20.96 -3.53 6.66
CA GLN A 123 -22.20 -4.16 7.10
C GLN A 123 -22.41 -5.43 6.30
N LYS A 124 -22.40 -6.59 6.98
CA LYS A 124 -22.47 -7.94 6.37
C LYS A 124 -23.54 -8.08 5.28
N LYS A 125 -24.74 -7.53 5.50
CA LYS A 125 -25.88 -7.64 4.58
C LYS A 125 -25.71 -6.80 3.30
N LYS A 126 -25.01 -5.66 3.37
CA LYS A 126 -24.87 -4.72 2.24
C LYS A 126 -23.85 -5.15 1.20
N ILE A 127 -22.83 -5.93 1.59
CA ILE A 127 -21.71 -6.27 0.71
C ILE A 127 -22.09 -7.25 -0.40
N LYS A 128 -23.00 -8.20 -0.13
CA LYS A 128 -23.42 -9.21 -1.11
C LYS A 128 -24.05 -8.61 -2.38
N ASN A 129 -24.75 -7.51 -2.25
CA ASN A 129 -25.49 -6.90 -3.35
C ASN A 129 -24.60 -6.01 -4.24
N LEU A 130 -23.32 -5.85 -3.91
CA LEU A 130 -22.39 -4.95 -4.61
C LEU A 130 -21.75 -5.58 -5.84
N LEU A 131 -21.75 -6.92 -5.94
CA LEU A 131 -20.97 -7.64 -6.94
C LEU A 131 -21.89 -8.39 -7.90
N LYS A 132 -21.84 -8.04 -9.20
CA LYS A 132 -22.62 -8.69 -10.26
C LYS A 132 -22.52 -10.23 -10.24
N ASN A 133 -21.32 -10.77 -10.01
CA ASN A 133 -21.04 -12.21 -10.03
C ASN A 133 -20.62 -12.78 -8.66
N ASN A 134 -20.79 -12.01 -7.58
CA ASN A 134 -20.36 -12.38 -6.22
C ASN A 134 -18.91 -12.91 -6.15
N LYS A 135 -18.03 -12.37 -7.00
CA LYS A 135 -16.58 -12.63 -7.06
C LYS A 135 -15.83 -11.32 -6.85
N ALA A 136 -14.82 -11.34 -5.99
CA ALA A 136 -13.89 -10.23 -5.85
C ALA A 136 -12.53 -10.67 -5.29
N ASN A 137 -11.51 -9.89 -5.65
CA ASN A 137 -10.20 -9.93 -5.02
C ASN A 137 -10.28 -9.13 -3.71
N ILE A 138 -9.92 -9.73 -2.58
CA ILE A 138 -10.05 -9.08 -1.26
C ILE A 138 -8.66 -8.72 -0.74
N THR A 139 -8.50 -7.48 -0.27
CA THR A 139 -7.31 -7.01 0.43
C THR A 139 -7.70 -6.45 1.79
N ILE A 140 -6.88 -6.73 2.80
CA ILE A 140 -7.12 -6.30 4.17
C ILE A 140 -5.96 -5.45 4.67
N ARG A 141 -6.29 -4.30 5.25
CA ARG A 141 -5.35 -3.34 5.82
C ARG A 141 -5.94 -2.73 7.08
N ASN A 142 -5.30 -2.94 8.23
CA ASN A 142 -5.80 -2.46 9.53
C ASN A 142 -7.30 -2.78 9.75
N PHE A 143 -7.65 -4.05 9.68
CA PHE A 143 -9.02 -4.53 9.86
C PHE A 143 -9.03 -5.76 10.77
N PRO A 144 -10.06 -5.95 11.63
CA PRO A 144 -10.05 -7.00 12.66
C PRO A 144 -10.33 -8.42 12.16
N LYS A 145 -10.63 -8.60 10.86
CA LYS A 145 -10.97 -9.90 10.27
C LYS A 145 -9.97 -10.33 9.21
N THR A 146 -9.83 -11.63 9.02
CA THR A 146 -9.03 -12.22 7.93
C THR A 146 -9.84 -12.34 6.64
N VAL A 147 -9.15 -12.58 5.51
CA VAL A 147 -9.80 -12.81 4.21
C VAL A 147 -10.76 -13.98 4.30
N ASP A 148 -10.34 -15.07 4.94
CA ASP A 148 -11.17 -16.28 5.09
C ASP A 148 -12.44 -16.02 5.90
N GLN A 149 -12.34 -15.27 7.00
CA GLN A 149 -13.50 -14.88 7.79
C GLN A 149 -14.48 -14.04 6.96
N ILE A 150 -13.98 -13.05 6.22
CA ILE A 150 -14.80 -12.23 5.33
C ILE A 150 -15.46 -13.08 4.25
N ARG A 151 -14.72 -13.98 3.61
CA ARG A 151 -15.25 -14.88 2.56
C ARG A 151 -16.33 -15.81 3.11
N LYS A 152 -16.13 -16.41 4.28
CA LYS A 152 -17.14 -17.26 4.95
C LYS A 152 -18.42 -16.48 5.25
N GLU A 153 -18.31 -15.25 5.76
CA GLU A 153 -19.47 -14.45 6.14
C GLU A 153 -20.24 -13.86 4.94
N THR A 154 -19.51 -13.39 3.93
CA THR A 154 -20.09 -12.72 2.76
C THR A 154 -20.43 -13.69 1.65
N LYS A 155 -19.87 -14.90 1.65
CA LYS A 155 -19.93 -15.90 0.57
C LYS A 155 -19.33 -15.40 -0.75
N ILE A 156 -18.46 -14.38 -0.73
CA ILE A 156 -17.79 -13.85 -1.92
C ILE A 156 -16.68 -14.81 -2.34
N LYS A 157 -16.71 -15.20 -3.61
CA LYS A 157 -15.69 -16.09 -4.22
C LYS A 157 -14.46 -15.29 -4.67
N GLU A 158 -13.33 -15.97 -4.81
CA GLU A 158 -12.08 -15.38 -5.31
C GLU A 158 -12.19 -14.99 -6.80
N GLY A 159 -11.42 -13.97 -7.20
CA GLY A 159 -11.28 -13.54 -8.59
C GLY A 159 -12.32 -12.52 -9.09
N GLY A 160 -12.43 -12.40 -10.42
CA GLY A 160 -13.21 -11.35 -11.08
C GLY A 160 -12.48 -10.01 -11.13
N ASP A 161 -13.15 -8.97 -11.62
CA ASP A 161 -12.52 -7.67 -11.90
C ASP A 161 -12.70 -6.64 -10.77
N SER A 162 -13.50 -6.98 -9.76
CA SER A 162 -13.71 -6.12 -8.60
C SER A 162 -12.68 -6.39 -7.52
N TYR A 163 -12.21 -5.31 -6.90
CA TYR A 163 -11.30 -5.32 -5.77
C TYR A 163 -11.99 -4.71 -4.56
N LEU A 164 -11.95 -5.42 -3.43
CA LEU A 164 -12.51 -4.96 -2.17
C LEU A 164 -11.39 -4.76 -1.16
N PHE A 165 -11.22 -3.52 -0.71
CA PHE A 165 -10.30 -3.18 0.37
C PHE A 165 -11.08 -3.02 1.67
N PHE A 166 -10.78 -3.87 2.64
CA PHE A 166 -11.32 -3.76 3.99
C PHE A 166 -10.30 -3.03 4.86
N THR A 167 -10.71 -1.88 5.38
CA THR A 167 -9.85 -0.99 6.16
C THR A 167 -10.65 -0.19 7.18
N LYS A 168 -9.95 0.53 8.04
CA LYS A 168 -10.48 1.60 8.87
C LYS A 168 -10.32 2.97 8.22
N LEU A 169 -11.22 3.89 8.54
CA LEU A 169 -11.02 5.33 8.37
C LEU A 169 -10.29 5.92 9.59
N ALA A 170 -9.86 7.18 9.49
CA ALA A 170 -9.34 7.92 10.64
C ALA A 170 -10.33 8.05 11.81
N THR A 171 -11.64 7.91 11.55
CA THR A 171 -12.72 7.85 12.54
C THR A 171 -12.86 6.49 13.22
N GLU A 172 -11.97 5.53 12.96
CA GLU A 172 -12.02 4.12 13.40
C GLU A 172 -13.18 3.31 12.81
N GLU A 173 -14.02 3.91 11.97
CA GLU A 173 -15.09 3.21 11.27
C GLU A 173 -14.54 2.16 10.30
N LEU A 174 -15.06 0.94 10.42
CA LEU A 174 -14.75 -0.16 9.51
C LEU A 174 -15.47 0.07 8.17
N VAL A 175 -14.71 0.07 7.07
CA VAL A 175 -15.22 0.31 5.73
C VAL A 175 -14.78 -0.76 4.73
N VAL A 176 -15.54 -0.85 3.65
CA VAL A 176 -15.21 -1.58 2.42
C VAL A 176 -15.13 -0.57 1.29
N ILE A 177 -13.97 -0.49 0.64
CA ILE A 177 -13.74 0.32 -0.55
C ILE A 177 -13.81 -0.61 -1.77
N VAL A 178 -14.83 -0.41 -2.60
CA VAL A 178 -15.06 -1.14 -3.85
C VAL A 178 -14.33 -0.42 -4.97
N CYS A 179 -13.46 -1.12 -5.66
CA CYS A 179 -12.62 -0.54 -6.70
C CYS A 179 -12.53 -1.42 -7.94
N LYS A 180 -12.14 -0.80 -9.06
CA LYS A 180 -11.58 -1.47 -10.23
C LYS A 180 -10.09 -1.21 -10.30
N LYS A 181 -9.32 -2.24 -10.63
CA LYS A 181 -7.89 -2.08 -10.85
C LYS A 181 -7.68 -1.27 -12.11
N GLN A 182 -6.91 -0.19 -12.00
CA GLN A 182 -6.51 0.58 -13.15
C GLN A 182 -5.42 -0.20 -13.88
N GLN A 183 -5.64 -0.48 -15.16
CA GLN A 183 -4.58 -1.05 -16.00
C GLN A 183 -3.58 0.07 -16.30
N ARG A 184 -2.30 -0.24 -16.13
CA ARG A 184 -1.20 0.55 -16.71
C ARG A 184 -1.07 0.18 -18.17
#